data_AF-A0A7V2XLA2-F1
#
_entry.id   AF-A0A7V2XLA2-F1
#
_cell.length_a   1.000
_cell.length_b   1.000
_cell.length_c   1.000
_cell.angle_alpha   90.00
_cell.angle_beta   90.00
_cell.angle_gamma   90.00
#
_symmetry.space_group_name_H-M   'P 1'
#
loop_
_entity.id
_entity.type
_entity.pdbx_description
1 polymer ?
#
loop_
_entity_poly.entity_id
_entity_poly.type
_entity_poly.pdbx_seq_one_letter_code
_entity_poly.pdbx_strand_id
1 'polypeptide(L)'
;TQTGRMLFNLKELAHTWWGTLRSSVVGFVVGVLPGAGATIASAMTYSMEKRLTDKEGTFGKGDIRGVAAPEAANNSSATGSFVPMLTLGVPGSGTTAVMVGALALYNITPGPALFAQQPTLVWGLIASLFLANVILLVLNIPLVGVFTKVLSVPNWLLVPGIVAVSSVGVYAVHATTFDLILMTGLGFAAYLLRKQGIPMAPLILGFVLGDMMEQNLRRALSISNGDGAILVGSPISIGLWTAAALMLAVPALMRLRSGRKASTQAAQPAHP
;
A
#
# COMPACT_ATOMS: atom_id res chain seq x y z
N THR A 1 9.71 25.43 -3.56
CA THR A 1 8.71 26.22 -2.82
C THR A 1 9.37 27.50 -2.32
N GLN A 2 9.00 28.66 -2.88
CA GLN A 2 9.52 29.98 -2.49
C GLN A 2 8.77 30.59 -1.28
N THR A 3 8.53 29.77 -0.27
CA THR A 3 8.02 30.26 1.01
C THR A 3 8.98 29.70 2.05
N GLY A 4 9.91 30.53 2.52
CA GLY A 4 10.87 30.21 3.59
C GLY A 4 10.21 29.97 4.96
N ARG A 5 8.96 29.49 4.98
CA ARG A 5 8.19 29.13 6.17
C ARG A 5 7.98 27.63 6.20
N MET A 6 8.43 27.01 7.29
CA MET A 6 8.31 25.57 7.52
C MET A 6 6.96 25.18 8.14
N LEU A 7 6.17 26.16 8.63
CA LEU A 7 4.92 25.92 9.35
C LEU A 7 3.69 26.26 8.51
N PHE A 8 2.75 25.33 8.51
CA PHE A 8 1.49 25.36 7.77
C PHE A 8 0.54 26.45 8.30
N ASN A 9 -0.12 27.19 7.41
CA ASN A 9 -1.09 28.22 7.79
C ASN A 9 -2.54 27.69 7.76
N LEU A 10 -3.41 28.15 8.66
CA LEU A 10 -4.84 27.82 8.66
C LEU A 10 -5.55 28.18 7.34
N LYS A 11 -5.06 29.20 6.63
CA LYS A 11 -5.56 29.56 5.29
C LYS A 11 -5.18 28.54 4.22
N GLU A 12 -4.01 27.92 4.34
CA GLU A 12 -3.57 26.83 3.45
C GLU A 12 -4.35 25.55 3.75
N LEU A 13 -4.63 25.28 5.04
CA LEU A 13 -5.53 24.19 5.45
C LEU A 13 -6.91 24.33 4.81
N ALA A 14 -7.51 25.52 4.94
CA ALA A 14 -8.81 25.83 4.35
C ALA A 14 -8.80 25.85 2.81
N HIS A 15 -7.62 25.93 2.18
CA HIS A 15 -7.50 25.83 0.73
C HIS A 15 -7.39 24.38 0.26
N THR A 16 -6.74 23.50 1.04
CA THR A 16 -6.52 22.09 0.66
C THR A 16 -7.52 21.11 1.25
N TRP A 17 -8.32 21.49 2.26
CA TRP A 17 -9.16 20.56 3.04
C TRP A 17 -10.03 19.64 2.18
N TRP A 18 -10.66 20.18 1.12
CA TRP A 18 -11.53 19.38 0.24
C TRP A 18 -10.72 18.34 -0.55
N GLY A 19 -9.54 18.73 -1.04
CA GLY A 19 -8.58 17.85 -1.71
C GLY A 19 -8.02 16.78 -0.78
N THR A 20 -7.73 17.16 0.46
CA THR A 20 -7.29 16.25 1.52
C THR A 20 -8.39 15.23 1.85
N LEU A 21 -9.62 15.67 2.11
CA LEU A 21 -10.74 14.79 2.49
C LEU A 21 -11.06 13.76 1.40
N ARG A 22 -11.19 14.20 0.14
CA ARG A 22 -11.45 13.28 -0.97
C ARG A 22 -10.32 12.28 -1.17
N SER A 23 -9.07 12.74 -1.02
CA SER A 23 -7.89 11.90 -1.19
C SER A 23 -7.76 10.91 -0.04
N SER A 24 -8.16 11.28 1.17
CA SER A 24 -8.26 10.35 2.30
C SER A 24 -9.26 9.24 2.03
N VAL A 25 -10.45 9.55 1.50
CA VAL A 25 -11.45 8.53 1.14
C VAL A 25 -10.93 7.59 0.06
N VAL A 26 -10.37 8.14 -1.02
CA VAL A 26 -9.78 7.32 -2.09
C VAL A 26 -8.63 6.47 -1.55
N GLY A 27 -7.74 7.07 -0.75
CA GLY A 27 -6.61 6.35 -0.14
C GLY A 27 -7.06 5.22 0.77
N PHE A 28 -8.13 5.42 1.56
CA PHE A 28 -8.69 4.36 2.41
C PHE A 28 -9.23 3.21 1.57
N VAL A 29 -10.05 3.50 0.55
CA VAL A 29 -10.61 2.47 -0.35
C VAL A 29 -9.50 1.69 -1.04
N VAL A 30 -8.48 2.38 -1.53
CA VAL A 30 -7.32 1.75 -2.19
C VAL A 30 -6.49 0.94 -1.19
N GLY A 31 -6.35 1.40 0.04
CA GLY A 31 -5.66 0.67 1.10
C GLY A 31 -6.35 -0.62 1.50
N VAL A 32 -7.69 -0.65 1.48
CA VAL A 32 -8.48 -1.86 1.73
C VAL A 32 -8.28 -2.90 0.63
N LEU A 33 -7.92 -2.48 -0.59
CA LEU A 33 -7.64 -3.42 -1.69
C LEU A 33 -6.29 -4.12 -1.47
N PRO A 34 -6.26 -5.47 -1.44
CA PRO A 34 -5.02 -6.23 -1.31
C PRO A 34 -4.02 -5.92 -2.43
N GLY A 35 -2.78 -5.63 -2.05
CA GLY A 35 -1.65 -5.44 -2.97
C GLY A 35 -1.58 -4.07 -3.65
N ALA A 36 -2.58 -3.18 -3.48
CA ALA A 36 -2.53 -1.84 -4.07
C ALA A 36 -1.57 -0.92 -3.32
N GLY A 37 -1.57 -0.98 -1.98
CA GLY A 37 -0.65 -0.24 -1.12
C GLY A 37 -0.69 1.29 -1.27
N ALA A 38 0.09 1.96 -0.42
CA ALA A 38 0.07 3.42 -0.31
C ALA A 38 0.63 4.14 -1.56
N THR A 39 1.62 3.56 -2.24
CA THR A 39 2.24 4.19 -3.41
C THR A 39 1.26 4.38 -4.57
N ILE A 40 0.40 3.37 -4.83
CA ILE A 40 -0.62 3.48 -5.88
C ILE A 40 -1.69 4.49 -5.44
N ALA A 41 -2.10 4.48 -4.17
CA ALA A 41 -3.04 5.47 -3.63
C ALA A 41 -2.54 6.91 -3.86
N SER A 42 -1.30 7.21 -3.45
CA SER A 42 -0.68 8.52 -3.63
C SER A 42 -0.52 8.93 -5.10
N ALA A 43 -0.15 8.01 -5.99
CA ALA A 43 -0.01 8.29 -7.42
C ALA A 43 -1.36 8.57 -8.11
N MET A 44 -2.40 7.82 -7.72
CA MET A 44 -3.75 8.02 -8.24
C MET A 44 -4.35 9.33 -7.74
N THR A 45 -4.22 9.65 -6.45
CA THR A 45 -4.74 10.92 -5.91
C THR A 45 -3.97 12.11 -6.45
N TYR A 46 -2.64 12.01 -6.66
CA TYR A 46 -1.88 13.04 -7.37
C TYR A 46 -2.45 13.31 -8.76
N SER A 47 -2.67 12.25 -9.56
CA SER A 47 -3.16 12.36 -10.93
C SER A 47 -4.61 12.87 -10.99
N MET A 48 -5.44 12.43 -10.05
CA MET A 48 -6.84 12.86 -9.92
C MET A 48 -6.92 14.32 -9.52
N GLU A 49 -6.16 14.72 -8.50
CA GLU A 49 -6.08 16.09 -8.00
C GLU A 49 -5.60 17.01 -9.13
N LYS A 50 -4.50 16.65 -9.81
CA LYS A 50 -4.00 17.38 -10.97
C LYS A 50 -5.09 17.58 -12.03
N ARG A 51 -5.81 16.53 -12.44
CA ARG A 51 -6.89 16.67 -13.45
C ARG A 51 -8.04 17.58 -13.01
N LEU A 52 -8.35 17.65 -11.72
CA LEU A 52 -9.50 18.37 -11.19
C LEU A 52 -9.20 19.83 -10.87
N THR A 53 -7.99 20.13 -10.37
CA THR A 53 -7.66 21.44 -9.79
C THR A 53 -6.52 22.16 -10.49
N ASP A 54 -5.77 21.50 -11.39
CA ASP A 54 -4.66 22.09 -12.15
C ASP A 54 -5.16 22.91 -13.36
N LYS A 55 -5.92 23.98 -13.11
CA LYS A 55 -6.38 24.90 -14.15
C LYS A 55 -5.25 25.77 -14.74
N GLU A 56 -4.18 25.97 -13.96
CA GLU A 56 -3.09 26.91 -14.27
C GLU A 56 -1.73 26.22 -14.48
N GLY A 57 -1.64 24.89 -14.41
CA GLY A 57 -0.38 24.16 -14.59
C GLY A 57 0.62 24.40 -13.46
N THR A 58 0.14 24.52 -12.22
CA THR A 58 0.89 24.81 -10.99
C THR A 58 1.43 23.56 -10.30
N PHE A 59 0.90 22.38 -10.62
CA PHE A 59 1.37 21.11 -10.06
C PHE A 59 2.83 20.84 -10.46
N GLY A 60 3.66 20.49 -9.47
CA GLY A 60 5.11 20.30 -9.65
C GLY A 60 5.94 21.59 -9.56
N LYS A 61 5.31 22.77 -9.51
CA LYS A 61 5.98 24.07 -9.32
C LYS A 61 5.90 24.59 -7.88
N GLY A 62 5.46 23.75 -6.94
CA GLY A 62 5.33 24.08 -5.53
C GLY A 62 3.89 24.27 -5.03
N ASP A 63 2.88 23.83 -5.80
CA ASP A 63 1.49 23.81 -5.33
C ASP A 63 1.30 22.84 -4.16
N ILE A 64 0.77 23.35 -3.03
CA ILE A 64 0.55 22.61 -1.79
C ILE A 64 -0.45 21.46 -1.99
N ARG A 65 -1.41 21.59 -2.91
CA ARG A 65 -2.38 20.53 -3.23
C ARG A 65 -1.71 19.30 -3.82
N GLY A 66 -0.59 19.50 -4.54
CA GLY A 66 0.21 18.44 -5.13
C GLY A 66 0.95 17.56 -4.13
N VAL A 67 1.09 18.00 -2.87
CA VAL A 67 1.65 17.19 -1.77
C VAL A 67 0.58 16.79 -0.76
N ALA A 68 -0.37 17.67 -0.45
CA ALA A 68 -1.42 17.40 0.53
C ALA A 68 -2.33 16.23 0.13
N ALA A 69 -2.70 16.10 -1.15
CA ALA A 69 -3.55 15.01 -1.62
C ALA A 69 -2.84 13.63 -1.59
N PRO A 70 -1.61 13.48 -2.12
CA PRO A 70 -0.86 12.23 -2.03
C PRO A 70 -0.52 11.80 -0.61
N GLU A 71 -0.18 12.75 0.28
CA GLU A 71 0.13 12.45 1.69
C GLU A 71 -1.12 12.04 2.48
N ALA A 72 -2.26 12.69 2.25
CA ALA A 72 -3.53 12.29 2.84
C ALA A 72 -3.93 10.86 2.43
N ALA A 73 -3.75 10.55 1.14
CA ALA A 73 -4.04 9.23 0.60
C ALA A 73 -3.07 8.15 1.11
N ASN A 74 -1.78 8.48 1.27
CA ASN A 74 -0.78 7.59 1.86
C ASN A 74 -1.19 7.21 3.29
N ASN A 75 -1.48 8.22 4.12
CA ASN A 75 -1.77 7.99 5.53
C ASN A 75 -3.11 7.24 5.74
N SER A 76 -4.14 7.57 4.95
CA SER A 76 -5.41 6.84 5.01
C SER A 76 -5.31 5.42 4.43
N SER A 77 -4.49 5.21 3.39
CA SER A 77 -4.22 3.88 2.82
C SER A 77 -3.49 2.98 3.80
N ALA A 78 -2.53 3.52 4.56
CA ALA A 78 -1.82 2.77 5.59
C ALA A 78 -2.82 2.20 6.61
N THR A 79 -3.73 3.04 7.13
CA THR A 79 -4.77 2.60 8.06
C THR A 79 -5.78 1.65 7.40
N GLY A 80 -6.20 1.93 6.17
CA GLY A 80 -7.13 1.07 5.41
C GLY A 80 -6.57 -0.33 5.16
N SER A 81 -5.26 -0.46 4.99
CA SER A 81 -4.59 -1.74 4.75
C SER A 81 -4.59 -2.70 5.95
N PHE A 82 -4.87 -2.19 7.15
CA PHE A 82 -5.05 -3.02 8.34
C PHE A 82 -6.43 -3.70 8.39
N VAL A 83 -7.45 -3.14 7.74
CA VAL A 83 -8.80 -3.72 7.75
C VAL A 83 -8.81 -5.16 7.20
N PRO A 84 -8.36 -5.44 5.95
CA PRO A 84 -8.33 -6.80 5.43
C PRO A 84 -7.30 -7.67 6.17
N MET A 85 -6.21 -7.08 6.65
CA MET A 85 -5.16 -7.80 7.38
C MET A 85 -5.71 -8.37 8.70
N LEU A 86 -6.38 -7.55 9.51
CA LEU A 86 -6.90 -7.97 10.81
C LEU A 86 -8.15 -8.84 10.68
N THR A 87 -9.02 -8.55 9.71
CA THR A 87 -10.29 -9.26 9.56
C THR A 87 -10.17 -10.56 8.76
N LEU A 88 -9.34 -10.62 7.72
CA LEU A 88 -9.23 -11.77 6.83
C LEU A 88 -7.86 -12.45 6.88
N GLY A 89 -6.88 -11.87 7.57
CA GLY A 89 -5.50 -12.35 7.51
C GLY A 89 -4.76 -12.00 6.22
N VAL A 90 -5.36 -11.19 5.35
CA VAL A 90 -4.82 -10.88 4.01
C VAL A 90 -4.18 -9.49 4.02
N PRO A 91 -2.87 -9.35 3.75
CA PRO A 91 -2.22 -8.06 3.78
C PRO A 91 -2.69 -7.13 2.64
N GLY A 92 -3.01 -5.89 3.00
CA GLY A 92 -3.33 -4.83 2.04
C GLY A 92 -2.11 -4.31 1.24
N SER A 93 -0.90 -4.46 1.77
CA SER A 93 0.33 -3.89 1.20
C SER A 93 1.57 -4.67 1.61
N GLY A 94 2.73 -4.35 1.01
CA GLY A 94 4.00 -4.95 1.40
C GLY A 94 4.38 -4.68 2.87
N THR A 95 4.04 -3.51 3.42
CA THR A 95 4.32 -3.19 4.82
C THR A 95 3.43 -3.98 5.77
N THR A 96 2.14 -4.14 5.45
CA THR A 96 1.26 -5.01 6.26
C THR A 96 1.59 -6.48 6.11
N ALA A 97 2.18 -6.92 4.99
CA ALA A 97 2.68 -8.29 4.85
C ALA A 97 3.84 -8.56 5.83
N VAL A 98 4.77 -7.62 5.97
CA VAL A 98 5.82 -7.70 7.00
C VAL A 98 5.20 -7.73 8.40
N MET A 99 4.15 -6.94 8.66
CA MET A 99 3.43 -6.97 9.93
C MET A 99 2.76 -8.32 10.20
N VAL A 100 2.22 -9.01 9.18
CA VAL A 100 1.69 -10.38 9.35
C VAL A 100 2.80 -11.33 9.78
N GLY A 101 3.97 -11.24 9.13
CA GLY A 101 5.15 -12.00 9.53
C GLY A 101 5.56 -11.71 10.98
N ALA A 102 5.57 -10.44 11.39
CA ALA A 102 5.88 -10.05 12.76
C ALA A 102 4.85 -10.58 13.78
N LEU A 103 3.55 -10.48 13.49
CA LEU A 103 2.50 -11.02 14.36
C LEU A 103 2.59 -12.55 14.49
N ALA A 104 2.97 -13.24 13.41
CA ALA A 104 3.21 -14.68 13.44
C ALA A 104 4.37 -15.06 14.38
N LEU A 105 5.41 -14.23 14.51
CA LEU A 105 6.49 -14.43 15.50
C LEU A 105 5.98 -14.35 16.95
N TYR A 106 4.89 -13.62 17.20
CA TYR A 106 4.22 -13.53 18.50
C TYR A 106 3.05 -14.52 18.64
N ASN A 107 2.93 -15.48 17.71
CA ASN A 107 1.81 -16.45 17.66
C ASN A 107 0.43 -15.79 17.55
N ILE A 108 0.36 -14.55 17.06
CA ILE A 108 -0.90 -13.84 16.81
C ILE A 108 -1.30 -14.11 15.37
N THR A 109 -2.38 -14.86 15.16
CA THR A 109 -2.93 -15.14 13.83
C THR A 109 -4.02 -14.11 13.50
N PRO A 110 -3.81 -13.21 12.53
CA PRO A 110 -4.85 -12.27 12.12
C PRO A 110 -6.00 -13.00 11.43
N GLY A 111 -7.22 -12.49 11.58
CA GLY A 111 -8.43 -13.09 11.03
C GLY A 111 -9.65 -12.92 11.94
N PRO A 112 -10.82 -13.48 11.56
CA PRO A 112 -12.06 -13.28 12.31
C PRO A 112 -11.98 -13.84 13.74
N ALA A 113 -11.21 -14.93 13.92
CA ALA A 113 -10.98 -15.55 15.20
C ALA A 113 -10.26 -14.63 16.20
N LEU A 114 -9.42 -13.69 15.73
CA LEU A 114 -8.71 -12.75 16.59
C LEU A 114 -9.69 -11.85 17.35
N PHE A 115 -10.77 -11.42 16.70
CA PHE A 115 -11.81 -10.59 17.31
C PHE A 115 -12.61 -11.35 18.38
N ALA A 116 -12.77 -12.66 18.22
CA ALA A 116 -13.49 -13.50 19.18
C ALA A 116 -12.61 -13.94 20.36
N GLN A 117 -11.36 -14.33 20.09
CA GLN A 117 -10.45 -14.89 21.10
C GLN A 117 -9.68 -13.83 21.87
N GLN A 118 -9.35 -12.70 21.23
CA GLN A 118 -8.50 -11.65 21.81
C GLN A 118 -9.11 -10.25 21.61
N PRO A 119 -10.36 -10.00 22.08
CA PRO A 119 -11.04 -8.73 21.86
C PRO A 119 -10.28 -7.54 22.45
N THR A 120 -9.66 -7.71 23.62
CA THR A 120 -8.87 -6.65 24.27
C THR A 120 -7.67 -6.21 23.42
N LEU A 121 -6.98 -7.16 22.77
CA LEU A 121 -5.87 -6.84 21.88
C LEU A 121 -6.34 -6.12 20.63
N VAL A 122 -7.46 -6.55 20.04
CA VAL A 122 -7.99 -5.93 18.83
C VAL A 122 -8.49 -4.51 19.10
N TRP A 123 -9.30 -4.31 20.14
CA TRP A 123 -9.78 -2.98 20.50
C TRP A 123 -8.65 -2.07 21.01
N GLY A 124 -7.66 -2.63 21.71
CA GLY A 124 -6.43 -1.92 22.09
C GLY A 124 -5.62 -1.50 20.86
N LEU A 125 -5.50 -2.36 19.85
CA LEU A 125 -4.85 -2.03 18.59
C LEU A 125 -5.62 -0.92 17.85
N ILE A 126 -6.93 -1.01 17.73
CA ILE A 126 -7.76 0.03 17.08
C ILE A 126 -7.65 1.37 17.82
N ALA A 127 -7.72 1.36 19.15
CA ALA A 127 -7.55 2.55 19.96
C ALA A 127 -6.13 3.15 19.82
N SER A 128 -5.11 2.29 19.80
CA SER A 128 -3.73 2.74 19.59
C SER A 128 -3.49 3.26 18.18
N LEU A 129 -4.18 2.77 17.14
CA LEU A 129 -4.14 3.35 15.80
C LEU A 129 -4.68 4.79 15.78
N PHE A 130 -5.75 5.06 16.52
CA PHE A 130 -6.29 6.41 16.66
C PHE A 130 -5.29 7.32 17.40
N LEU A 131 -4.79 6.87 18.55
CA LEU A 131 -3.79 7.61 19.33
C LEU A 131 -2.48 7.81 18.55
N ALA A 132 -2.03 6.80 17.81
CA ALA A 132 -0.83 6.86 16.98
C ALA A 132 -0.94 7.93 15.91
N ASN A 133 -2.12 8.14 15.31
CA ASN A 133 -2.33 9.24 14.36
C ASN A 133 -2.20 10.62 15.02
N VAL A 134 -2.68 10.77 16.27
CA VAL A 134 -2.50 12.00 17.05
C VAL A 134 -1.01 12.22 17.35
N ILE A 135 -0.31 11.18 17.83
CA ILE A 135 1.13 11.24 18.10
C ILE A 135 1.91 11.52 16.80
N LEU A 136 1.51 10.92 15.68
CA LEU A 136 2.11 11.12 14.36
C LEU A 136 2.01 12.58 13.94
N LEU A 137 0.88 13.25 14.18
CA LEU A 137 0.73 14.68 13.92
C LEU A 137 1.67 15.51 14.82
N VAL A 138 1.69 15.21 16.13
CA VAL A 138 2.53 15.90 17.11
C VAL A 138 4.02 15.74 16.79
N LEU A 139 4.44 14.58 16.27
CA LEU A 139 5.81 14.34 15.84
C LEU A 139 6.13 14.95 14.47
N ASN A 140 5.21 14.89 13.50
CA ASN A 140 5.47 15.38 12.15
C ASN A 140 5.69 16.89 12.09
N ILE A 141 4.91 17.68 12.85
CA ILE A 141 5.01 19.15 12.85
C ILE A 141 6.42 19.64 13.21
N PRO A 142 7.05 19.23 14.33
CA PRO A 142 8.42 19.65 14.67
C PRO A 142 9.49 18.96 13.81
N LEU A 143 9.28 17.70 13.39
CA LEU A 143 10.28 16.96 12.62
C LEU A 143 10.27 17.27 11.13
N VAL A 144 9.31 18.06 10.61
CA VAL A 144 9.24 18.38 9.18
C VAL A 144 10.55 18.99 8.65
N GLY A 145 11.24 19.80 9.46
CA GLY A 145 12.54 20.40 9.14
C GLY A 145 13.68 19.37 9.07
N VAL A 146 13.57 18.26 9.82
CA VAL A 146 14.54 17.15 9.76
C VAL A 146 14.26 16.29 8.54
N PHE A 147 13.00 15.91 8.31
CA PHE A 147 12.62 15.08 7.16
C PHE A 147 12.96 15.75 5.82
N THR A 148 12.73 17.06 5.70
CA THR A 148 13.11 17.82 4.49
C THR A 148 14.63 17.84 4.26
N LYS A 149 15.45 17.89 5.32
CA LYS A 149 16.92 17.76 5.19
C LYS A 149 17.33 16.34 4.81
N VAL A 150 16.68 15.31 5.34
CA VAL A 150 16.97 13.91 4.97
C VAL A 150 16.70 13.69 3.47
N LEU A 151 15.65 14.29 2.92
CA LEU A 151 15.36 14.24 1.48
C LEU A 151 16.43 14.91 0.60
N SER A 152 17.24 15.83 1.15
CA SER A 152 18.37 16.42 0.44
C SER A 152 19.66 15.58 0.52
N VAL A 153 19.69 14.54 1.36
CA VAL A 153 20.85 13.65 1.45
C VAL A 153 20.92 12.84 0.16
N PRO A 154 22.08 12.78 -0.50
CA PRO A 154 22.17 12.12 -1.78
C PRO A 154 22.10 10.59 -1.63
N ASN A 155 21.49 9.93 -2.61
CA ASN A 155 21.18 8.49 -2.57
C ASN A 155 22.40 7.58 -2.31
N TRP A 156 23.59 7.99 -2.74
CA TRP A 156 24.83 7.23 -2.53
C TRP A 156 25.23 7.13 -1.05
N LEU A 157 24.72 8.01 -0.17
CA LEU A 157 24.91 7.92 1.28
C LEU A 157 23.71 7.25 1.97
N LEU A 158 22.48 7.52 1.49
CA LEU A 158 21.26 6.94 2.05
C LEU A 158 21.22 5.41 1.88
N VAL A 159 21.55 4.91 0.69
CA VAL A 159 21.43 3.47 0.39
C VAL A 159 22.36 2.62 1.28
N PRO A 160 23.66 2.92 1.42
CA PRO A 160 24.52 2.20 2.35
C PRO A 160 24.06 2.29 3.81
N GLY A 161 23.54 3.45 4.24
CA GLY A 161 22.98 3.62 5.58
C GLY A 161 21.80 2.69 5.84
N ILE A 162 20.88 2.58 4.87
CA ILE A 162 19.74 1.65 4.95
C ILE A 162 20.25 0.20 5.03
N VAL A 163 21.20 -0.19 4.17
CA VAL A 163 21.77 -1.55 4.17
C VAL A 163 22.45 -1.87 5.50
N ALA A 164 23.21 -0.93 6.07
CA ALA A 164 23.86 -1.10 7.37
C ALA A 164 22.84 -1.33 8.49
N VAL A 165 21.81 -0.48 8.58
CA VAL A 165 20.76 -0.61 9.58
C VAL A 165 19.96 -1.90 9.39
N SER A 166 19.62 -2.26 8.15
CA SER A 166 18.93 -3.52 7.85
C SER A 166 19.78 -4.75 8.20
N SER A 167 21.10 -4.70 7.97
CA SER A 167 22.02 -5.78 8.32
C SER A 167 22.08 -5.99 9.83
N VAL A 168 22.16 -4.89 10.60
CA VAL A 168 22.08 -4.94 12.07
C VAL A 168 20.73 -5.52 12.51
N GLY A 169 19.63 -5.12 11.87
CA GLY A 169 18.30 -5.63 12.17
C GLY A 169 18.16 -7.14 11.95
N VAL A 170 18.66 -7.65 10.82
CA VAL A 170 18.65 -9.09 10.52
C VAL A 170 19.52 -9.88 11.51
N TYR A 171 20.73 -9.38 11.78
CA TYR A 171 21.63 -10.03 12.73
C TYR A 171 21.07 -10.04 14.17
N ALA A 172 20.30 -9.02 14.55
CA ALA A 172 19.73 -8.92 15.90
C ALA A 172 18.70 -10.03 16.22
N VAL A 173 18.08 -10.67 15.22
CA VAL A 173 17.02 -11.67 15.46
C VAL A 173 17.60 -13.02 15.87
N HIS A 174 18.56 -13.55 15.09
CA HIS A 174 19.11 -14.89 15.32
C HIS A 174 20.62 -14.91 15.59
N ALA A 175 21.32 -13.77 15.52
CA ALA A 175 22.77 -13.65 15.66
C ALA A 175 23.57 -14.60 14.75
N THR A 176 23.02 -14.96 13.57
CA THR A 176 23.69 -15.86 12.63
C THR A 176 24.29 -15.08 11.45
N THR A 177 25.49 -15.49 11.01
CA THR A 177 26.11 -14.95 9.79
C THR A 177 25.41 -15.46 8.54
N PHE A 178 24.75 -16.63 8.61
CA PHE A 178 23.97 -17.17 7.50
C PHE A 178 22.85 -16.22 7.07
N ASP A 179 22.11 -15.64 8.03
CA ASP A 179 21.03 -14.70 7.73
C ASP A 179 21.54 -13.44 7.02
N LEU A 180 22.76 -12.99 7.32
CA LEU A 180 23.40 -11.86 6.63
C LEU A 180 23.78 -12.19 5.17
N ILE A 181 24.31 -13.38 4.94
CA ILE A 181 24.64 -13.87 3.59
C ILE A 181 23.34 -14.03 2.78
N LEU A 182 22.31 -14.63 3.38
CA LEU A 182 21.01 -14.83 2.77
C LEU A 182 20.34 -13.49 2.44
N MET A 183 20.35 -12.54 3.37
CA MET A 183 19.86 -11.17 3.17
C MET A 183 20.56 -10.53 1.96
N THR A 184 21.88 -10.64 1.89
CA THR A 184 22.67 -10.04 0.79
C THR A 184 22.33 -10.69 -0.55
N GLY A 185 22.24 -12.02 -0.59
CA GLY A 185 21.86 -12.78 -1.79
C GLY A 185 20.44 -12.44 -2.27
N LEU A 186 19.47 -12.43 -1.36
CA LEU A 186 18.08 -12.03 -1.65
C LEU A 186 17.98 -10.56 -2.05
N GLY A 187 18.77 -9.67 -1.44
CA GLY A 187 18.83 -8.26 -1.79
C GLY A 187 19.35 -8.05 -3.23
N PHE A 188 20.38 -8.81 -3.62
CA PHE A 188 20.88 -8.79 -4.99
C PHE A 188 19.86 -9.36 -5.99
N ALA A 189 19.20 -10.47 -5.67
CA ALA A 189 18.12 -11.03 -6.49
C ALA A 189 16.95 -10.03 -6.64
N ALA A 190 16.52 -9.40 -5.55
CA ALA A 190 15.48 -8.37 -5.56
C ALA A 190 15.90 -7.16 -6.41
N TYR A 191 17.17 -6.76 -6.39
CA TYR A 191 17.68 -5.71 -7.26
C TYR A 191 17.58 -6.08 -8.75
N LEU A 192 17.94 -7.31 -9.12
CA LEU A 192 17.81 -7.81 -10.50
C LEU A 192 16.35 -7.83 -10.95
N LEU A 193 15.46 -8.38 -10.12
CA LEU A 193 14.01 -8.40 -10.40
C LEU A 193 13.45 -6.98 -10.54
N ARG A 194 13.93 -6.03 -9.72
CA ARG A 194 13.54 -4.61 -9.81
C ARG A 194 13.97 -4.02 -11.15
N LYS A 195 15.18 -4.34 -11.61
CA LYS A 195 15.72 -3.89 -12.89
C LYS A 195 14.91 -4.44 -14.08
N GLN A 196 14.31 -5.62 -13.93
CA GLN A 196 13.39 -6.20 -14.91
C GLN A 196 11.97 -5.61 -14.87
N GLY A 197 11.70 -4.65 -13.97
CA GLY A 197 10.40 -4.01 -13.84
C GLY A 197 9.40 -4.81 -13.00
N ILE A 198 9.84 -5.85 -12.29
CA ILE A 198 8.97 -6.63 -11.42
C ILE A 198 8.66 -5.81 -10.16
N PRO A 199 7.37 -5.62 -9.81
CA PRO A 199 7.00 -4.86 -8.64
C PRO A 199 7.35 -5.64 -7.36
N MET A 200 8.12 -5.02 -6.46
CA MET A 200 8.58 -5.65 -5.22
C MET A 200 7.44 -5.92 -4.23
N ALA A 201 6.43 -5.06 -4.16
CA ALA A 201 5.33 -5.19 -3.20
C ALA A 201 4.52 -6.50 -3.40
N PRO A 202 4.10 -6.86 -4.63
CA PRO A 202 3.50 -8.17 -4.91
C PRO A 202 4.42 -9.36 -4.62
N LEU A 203 5.74 -9.22 -4.83
CA LEU A 203 6.70 -10.30 -4.52
C LEU A 203 6.73 -10.60 -3.02
N ILE A 204 6.83 -9.56 -2.18
CA ILE A 204 6.80 -9.70 -0.72
C ILE A 204 5.45 -10.26 -0.27
N LEU A 205 4.35 -9.78 -0.86
CA LEU A 205 3.01 -10.26 -0.57
C LEU A 205 2.87 -11.75 -0.89
N GLY A 206 3.36 -12.19 -2.05
CA GLY A 206 3.36 -13.60 -2.45
C GLY A 206 4.25 -14.48 -1.57
N PHE A 207 5.40 -13.97 -1.13
CA PHE A 207 6.28 -14.69 -0.21
C PHE A 207 5.62 -14.92 1.16
N VAL A 208 5.05 -13.87 1.76
CA VAL A 208 4.37 -13.98 3.06
C VAL A 208 3.10 -14.84 2.97
N LEU A 209 2.30 -14.64 1.93
CA LEU A 209 1.06 -15.38 1.75
C LEU A 209 1.28 -16.82 1.27
N GLY A 210 2.42 -17.14 0.67
CA GLY A 210 2.68 -18.45 0.07
C GLY A 210 2.57 -19.59 1.09
N ASP A 211 3.23 -19.44 2.24
CA ASP A 211 3.15 -20.42 3.34
C ASP A 211 1.72 -20.54 3.88
N MET A 212 1.06 -19.40 4.14
CA MET A 212 -0.33 -19.39 4.60
C MET A 212 -1.26 -20.05 3.58
N MET A 213 -1.07 -19.81 2.29
CA MET A 213 -1.86 -20.38 1.21
C MET A 213 -1.69 -21.89 1.14
N GLU A 214 -0.45 -22.39 1.17
CA GLU A 214 -0.12 -23.81 1.15
C GLU A 214 -0.77 -24.54 2.34
N GLN A 215 -0.64 -23.98 3.56
CA GLN A 215 -1.22 -24.56 4.77
C GLN A 215 -2.76 -24.59 4.71
N ASN A 216 -3.39 -23.50 4.25
CA ASN A 216 -4.85 -23.45 4.12
C ASN A 216 -5.38 -24.34 3.00
N LEU A 217 -4.65 -24.47 1.88
CA LEU A 217 -4.99 -25.38 0.78
C LEU A 217 -4.92 -26.83 1.25
N ARG A 218 -3.84 -27.22 1.95
CA ARG A 218 -3.69 -28.56 2.53
C ARG A 218 -4.80 -28.86 3.54
N ARG A 219 -5.14 -27.90 4.40
CA ARG A 219 -6.24 -28.03 5.36
C ARG A 219 -7.58 -28.23 4.64
N ALA A 220 -7.88 -27.42 3.61
CA ALA A 220 -9.12 -27.53 2.84
C ALA A 220 -9.24 -28.87 2.11
N LEU A 221 -8.16 -29.33 1.45
CA LEU A 221 -8.13 -30.63 0.78
C LEU A 221 -8.21 -31.79 1.77
N SER A 222 -7.60 -31.67 2.96
CA SER A 222 -7.74 -32.68 4.01
C SER A 222 -9.16 -32.79 4.53
N ILE A 223 -9.88 -31.68 4.69
CA ILE A 223 -11.28 -31.68 5.17
C ILE A 223 -12.23 -32.25 4.11
N SER A 224 -11.93 -32.02 2.83
CA SER A 224 -12.73 -32.48 1.69
C SER A 224 -12.34 -33.87 1.16
N ASN A 225 -11.43 -34.59 1.83
CA ASN A 225 -10.86 -35.84 1.33
C ASN A 225 -10.29 -35.75 -0.10
N GLY A 226 -9.73 -34.59 -0.46
CA GLY A 226 -9.13 -34.34 -1.76
C GLY A 226 -10.10 -33.83 -2.83
N ASP A 227 -11.36 -33.55 -2.49
CA ASP A 227 -12.32 -32.95 -3.44
C ASP A 227 -12.04 -31.45 -3.66
N GLY A 228 -11.51 -31.12 -4.85
CA GLY A 228 -11.22 -29.75 -5.27
C GLY A 228 -12.45 -28.85 -5.39
N ALA A 229 -13.67 -29.42 -5.42
CA ALA A 229 -14.91 -28.63 -5.44
C ALA A 229 -15.07 -27.72 -4.22
N ILE A 230 -14.41 -28.03 -3.08
CA ILE A 230 -14.46 -27.19 -1.88
C ILE A 230 -13.88 -25.78 -2.11
N LEU A 231 -12.97 -25.64 -3.09
CA LEU A 231 -12.35 -24.35 -3.41
C LEU A 231 -13.30 -23.39 -4.13
N VAL A 232 -14.37 -23.89 -4.74
CA VAL A 232 -15.35 -23.10 -5.51
C VAL A 232 -16.79 -23.25 -5.01
N GLY A 233 -17.06 -24.18 -4.09
CA GLY A 233 -18.41 -24.48 -3.62
C GLY A 233 -19.00 -23.49 -2.61
N SER A 234 -18.17 -22.72 -1.89
CA SER A 234 -18.67 -21.78 -0.87
C SER A 234 -19.21 -20.48 -1.51
N PRO A 235 -20.35 -19.93 -1.05
CA PRO A 235 -20.88 -18.65 -1.52
C PRO A 235 -19.87 -17.50 -1.46
N ILE A 236 -19.01 -17.49 -0.43
CA ILE A 236 -17.94 -16.52 -0.27
C ILE A 236 -16.87 -16.72 -1.35
N SER A 237 -16.50 -17.96 -1.62
CA SER A 237 -15.51 -18.28 -2.67
C SER A 237 -16.02 -17.85 -4.05
N ILE A 238 -17.28 -18.16 -4.37
CA ILE A 238 -17.91 -17.71 -5.62
C ILE A 238 -17.90 -16.18 -5.72
N GLY A 239 -18.22 -15.48 -4.64
CA GLY A 239 -18.13 -14.01 -4.58
C GLY A 239 -16.72 -13.48 -4.84
N LEU A 240 -15.69 -14.10 -4.25
CA LEU A 240 -14.29 -13.71 -4.46
C LEU A 240 -13.79 -14.02 -5.87
N TRP A 241 -14.13 -15.19 -6.42
CA TRP A 241 -13.80 -15.58 -7.80
C TRP A 241 -14.48 -14.69 -8.83
N THR A 242 -15.74 -14.34 -8.61
CA THR A 242 -16.46 -13.41 -9.49
C THR A 242 -15.87 -12.00 -9.41
N ALA A 243 -15.54 -11.51 -8.21
CA ALA A 243 -14.85 -10.23 -8.05
C ALA A 243 -13.47 -10.21 -8.73
N ALA A 244 -12.68 -11.28 -8.58
CA ALA A 244 -11.39 -11.43 -9.24
C ALA A 244 -11.53 -11.45 -10.77
N ALA A 245 -12.51 -12.19 -11.30
CA ALA A 245 -12.81 -12.23 -12.72
C ALA A 245 -13.24 -10.85 -13.25
N LEU A 246 -14.07 -10.12 -12.50
CA LEU A 246 -14.47 -8.75 -12.85
C LEU A 246 -13.30 -7.78 -12.83
N MET A 247 -12.40 -7.86 -11.84
CA MET A 247 -11.20 -7.00 -11.79
C MET A 247 -10.28 -7.22 -12.99
N LEU A 248 -10.20 -8.44 -13.54
CA LEU A 248 -9.45 -8.72 -14.76
C LEU A 248 -10.21 -8.31 -16.03
N ALA A 249 -11.51 -8.61 -16.08
CA ALA A 249 -12.33 -8.40 -17.27
C ALA A 249 -12.68 -6.93 -17.51
N VAL A 250 -13.00 -6.15 -16.47
CA VAL A 250 -13.44 -4.75 -16.60
C VAL A 250 -12.37 -3.87 -17.25
N PRO A 251 -11.10 -3.85 -16.80
CA PRO A 251 -10.05 -3.06 -17.45
C PRO A 251 -9.77 -3.53 -18.88
N ALA A 252 -9.81 -4.84 -19.14
CA ALA A 252 -9.62 -5.41 -20.47
C ALA A 252 -10.74 -4.98 -21.44
N LEU A 253 -12.01 -5.09 -21.02
CA LEU A 253 -13.18 -4.67 -21.79
C LEU A 253 -13.22 -3.15 -22.01
N MET A 254 -12.83 -2.35 -21.01
CA MET A 254 -12.73 -0.90 -21.14
C MET A 254 -11.61 -0.48 -22.10
N ARG A 255 -10.46 -1.18 -22.11
CA ARG A 255 -9.40 -0.96 -23.09
C ARG A 255 -9.86 -1.30 -24.51
N LEU A 256 -10.57 -2.42 -24.70
CA LEU A 256 -11.16 -2.81 -25.99
C LEU A 256 -12.22 -1.81 -26.48
N ARG A 257 -13.03 -1.25 -25.58
CA ARG A 257 -14.06 -0.24 -25.91
C ARG A 257 -13.48 1.16 -26.17
N SER A 258 -12.46 1.59 -25.44
CA SER A 258 -11.80 2.88 -25.69
C SER A 258 -10.94 2.86 -26.97
N GLY A 259 -10.34 1.73 -27.32
CA GLY A 259 -9.66 1.54 -28.60
C GLY A 259 -10.58 1.76 -29.80
N ARG A 260 -11.87 1.42 -29.68
CA ARG A 260 -12.90 1.69 -30.70
C ARG A 260 -13.31 3.17 -30.81
N LYS A 261 -13.31 3.93 -29.72
CA LYS A 261 -13.69 5.36 -29.75
C LYS A 261 -12.63 6.26 -30.40
N ALA A 262 -11.34 5.90 -30.27
CA ALA A 262 -10.25 6.64 -30.93
C ALA A 262 -10.30 6.51 -32.47
N SER A 263 -10.79 5.39 -33.00
CA SER A 263 -10.90 5.17 -34.46
C SER A 263 -12.08 5.90 -35.10
N THR A 264 -13.12 6.28 -34.36
CA THR A 264 -14.29 6.99 -34.92
C THR A 264 -14.09 8.51 -35.00
N GLN A 265 -13.21 9.11 -34.19
CA GLN A 265 -12.90 10.55 -34.27
C GLN A 265 -11.90 10.91 -35.39
N ALA A 266 -11.16 9.94 -35.93
CA ALA A 266 -10.28 10.16 -37.08
C ALA A 266 -11.01 10.16 -38.45
N ALA A 267 -12.33 9.92 -38.46
CA ALA A 267 -13.13 9.77 -39.68
C ALA A 267 -14.08 10.95 -39.99
N GLN A 268 -13.95 12.09 -39.29
CA GLN A 268 -14.62 13.33 -39.71
C GLN A 268 -13.68 14.09 -40.66
N PRO A 269 -14.00 14.21 -41.95
CA PRO A 269 -13.19 15.00 -42.87
C PRO A 269 -13.33 16.47 -42.49
N ALA A 270 -12.19 17.14 -42.33
CA ALA A 270 -12.13 18.59 -42.30
C ALA A 270 -12.72 19.10 -43.62
N HIS A 271 -13.89 19.73 -43.55
CA HIS A 271 -14.46 20.43 -44.69
C HIS A 271 -13.76 21.80 -44.85
N PRO A 272 -13.58 22.25 -46.11
CA PRO A 272 -12.65 23.30 -46.53
C PRO A 272 -13.03 24.70 -46.07
#